data_AF-A0A820NX09-F1
#
_entry.id   AF-A0A820NX09-F1
#
_cell.length_a   1.000
_cell.length_b   1.000
_cell.length_c   1.000
_cell.angle_alpha   90.00
_cell.angle_beta   90.00
_cell.angle_gamma   90.00
#
_symmetry.space_group_name_H-M   'P 1'
#
loop_
_entity.id
_entity.type
_entity.pdbx_description
1 polymer ?
#
loop_
_entity_poly.entity_id
_entity_poly.type
_entity_poly.pdbx_seq_one_letter_code
_entity_poly.pdbx_strand_id
1 'polypeptide(L)'
;MTKEDREALEKCHQRYLNNEYNPEALHLFAKNAQVDAHNEKMLEKICTNIRTFYEVNNNNIQVKPNENKQSKKNNKPLPNGVTGRLVDFVENNNKEISHIIIKCDSSKVGRLHRASCPHCHGKDTVCVIRESNTADRSDFDLQSKKGAKQFPLRLSWAMTIHKAQGIT
;
A
#
# COMPACT_ATOMS: atom_id res chain seq x y z
N MET A 1 -33.98 2.24 -17.66
CA MET A 1 -33.02 1.20 -18.05
C MET A 1 -33.26 0.83 -19.49
N THR A 2 -32.38 1.24 -20.39
CA THR A 2 -32.48 1.04 -21.84
C THR A 2 -32.11 -0.40 -22.23
N LYS A 3 -32.19 -0.71 -23.52
CA LYS A 3 -31.65 -1.97 -24.06
C LYS A 3 -30.13 -2.03 -23.91
N GLU A 4 -29.46 -0.90 -24.14
CA GLU A 4 -28.01 -0.74 -24.02
C GLU A 4 -27.54 -0.96 -22.57
N ASP A 5 -28.26 -0.41 -21.57
CA ASP A 5 -27.98 -0.65 -20.15
C ASP A 5 -28.00 -2.15 -19.81
N ARG A 6 -29.00 -2.89 -20.34
CA ARG A 6 -29.13 -4.33 -20.15
C ARG A 6 -28.00 -5.11 -20.82
N GLU A 7 -27.66 -4.78 -22.06
CA GLU A 7 -26.54 -5.42 -22.77
C GLU A 7 -25.18 -5.14 -22.11
N ALA A 8 -24.99 -3.94 -21.53
CA ALA A 8 -23.80 -3.59 -20.77
C ALA A 8 -23.72 -4.36 -19.44
N LEU A 9 -24.83 -4.45 -18.70
CA LEU A 9 -24.92 -5.22 -17.46
C LEU A 9 -24.66 -6.71 -17.70
N GLU A 10 -25.25 -7.30 -18.74
CA GLU A 10 -25.04 -8.71 -19.09
C GLU A 10 -23.57 -8.98 -19.45
N LYS A 11 -22.95 -8.11 -20.27
CA LYS A 11 -21.50 -8.21 -20.56
C LYS A 11 -20.62 -8.05 -19.32
N CYS A 12 -21.05 -7.31 -18.29
CA CYS A 12 -20.35 -7.28 -17.00
C CYS A 12 -20.57 -8.57 -16.20
N HIS A 13 -21.77 -9.13 -16.20
CA HIS A 13 -22.09 -10.38 -15.50
C HIS A 13 -21.35 -11.58 -16.10
N GLN A 14 -21.31 -11.71 -17.42
CA GLN A 14 -20.55 -12.76 -18.11
C GLN A 14 -19.04 -12.69 -17.82
N ARG A 15 -18.44 -11.48 -17.86
CA ARG A 15 -17.04 -11.28 -17.44
C ARG A 15 -16.79 -11.67 -15.97
N TYR A 16 -17.75 -11.38 -15.09
CA TYR A 16 -17.68 -11.80 -13.68
C TYR A 16 -17.69 -13.33 -13.55
N LEU A 17 -18.60 -14.02 -14.23
CA LEU A 17 -18.71 -15.49 -14.19
C LEU A 17 -17.48 -16.19 -14.80
N ASN A 18 -16.96 -15.67 -15.91
CA ASN A 18 -15.81 -16.25 -16.61
C ASN A 18 -14.46 -15.96 -15.92
N ASN A 19 -14.45 -15.12 -14.87
CA ASN A 19 -13.24 -14.53 -14.27
C ASN A 19 -12.35 -13.75 -15.28
N GLU A 20 -12.96 -13.24 -16.35
CA GLU A 20 -12.30 -12.47 -17.41
C GLU A 20 -12.12 -11.00 -17.01
N TYR A 21 -11.31 -10.81 -15.97
CA TYR A 21 -10.90 -9.49 -15.51
C TYR A 21 -9.53 -9.13 -16.08
N ASN A 22 -9.33 -7.84 -16.38
CA ASN A 22 -8.00 -7.33 -16.67
C ASN A 22 -7.11 -7.46 -15.42
N PRO A 23 -5.95 -8.17 -15.48
CA PRO A 23 -5.07 -8.33 -14.33
C PRO A 23 -4.40 -7.01 -13.90
N GLU A 24 -4.33 -6.01 -14.79
CA GLU A 24 -3.78 -4.67 -14.50
C GLU A 24 -4.85 -3.69 -13.97
N ALA A 25 -6.13 -4.08 -13.92
CA ALA A 25 -7.18 -3.24 -13.34
C ALA A 25 -7.18 -3.35 -11.81
N LEU A 26 -7.62 -2.29 -11.12
CA LEU A 26 -7.88 -2.32 -9.69
C LEU A 26 -9.15 -3.13 -9.39
N HIS A 27 -9.04 -4.18 -8.57
CA HIS A 27 -10.17 -5.01 -8.17
C HIS A 27 -10.84 -4.48 -6.90
N LEU A 28 -12.17 -4.33 -6.94
CA LEU A 28 -12.96 -3.83 -5.81
C LEU A 28 -13.77 -4.96 -5.16
N PHE A 29 -13.61 -5.13 -3.86
CA PHE A 29 -14.32 -6.14 -3.07
C PHE A 29 -15.12 -5.54 -1.91
N ALA A 30 -16.08 -6.30 -1.38
CA ALA A 30 -16.82 -5.90 -0.19
C ALA A 30 -16.03 -6.16 1.11
N LYS A 31 -15.28 -7.27 1.18
CA LYS A 31 -14.62 -7.75 2.42
C LYS A 31 -13.09 -7.70 2.31
N ASN A 32 -12.41 -7.32 3.40
CA ASN A 32 -10.94 -7.34 3.45
C ASN A 32 -10.35 -8.72 3.13
N ALA A 33 -10.94 -9.81 3.63
CA ALA A 33 -10.45 -11.17 3.36
C ALA A 33 -10.37 -11.50 1.84
N GLN A 34 -11.28 -10.95 1.02
CA GLN A 34 -11.23 -11.12 -0.44
C GLN A 34 -10.13 -10.26 -1.08
N VAL A 35 -9.92 -9.06 -0.56
CA VAL A 35 -8.81 -8.16 -0.95
C VAL A 35 -7.46 -8.79 -0.65
N ASP A 36 -7.31 -9.36 0.54
CA ASP A 36 -6.04 -9.90 1.02
C ASP A 36 -5.69 -11.16 0.21
N ALA A 37 -6.63 -12.10 0.04
CA ALA A 37 -6.44 -13.28 -0.81
C ALA A 37 -6.17 -12.94 -2.29
N HIS A 38 -6.81 -11.89 -2.84
CA HIS A 38 -6.51 -11.46 -4.22
C HIS A 38 -5.13 -10.83 -4.33
N ASN A 39 -4.74 -9.95 -3.40
CA ASN A 39 -3.43 -9.31 -3.39
C ASN A 39 -2.29 -10.33 -3.20
N GLU A 40 -2.49 -11.35 -2.35
CA GLU A 40 -1.53 -12.45 -2.14
C GLU A 40 -1.37 -13.29 -3.42
N LYS A 41 -2.47 -13.73 -4.04
CA LYS A 41 -2.45 -14.44 -5.34
C LYS A 41 -1.75 -13.64 -6.44
N MET A 42 -1.93 -12.31 -6.47
CA MET A 42 -1.28 -11.44 -7.46
C MET A 42 0.21 -11.23 -7.14
N LEU A 43 0.58 -11.15 -5.86
CA LEU A 43 1.98 -11.10 -5.42
C LEU A 43 2.73 -12.36 -5.88
N GLU A 44 2.21 -13.55 -5.60
CA GLU A 44 2.80 -14.83 -6.01
C GLU A 44 2.90 -14.97 -7.54
N LYS A 45 1.88 -14.50 -8.26
CA LYS A 45 1.82 -14.61 -9.73
C LYS A 45 2.78 -13.66 -10.45
N ILE A 46 3.05 -12.48 -9.90
CA ILE A 46 3.81 -11.40 -10.57
C ILE A 46 5.24 -11.28 -10.03
N CYS A 47 5.46 -11.50 -8.74
CA CYS A 47 6.74 -11.23 -8.08
C CYS A 47 7.56 -12.52 -7.88
N THR A 48 8.67 -12.64 -8.60
CA THR A 48 9.62 -13.76 -8.48
C THR A 48 10.57 -13.65 -7.29
N ASN A 49 10.69 -12.47 -6.67
CA ASN A 49 11.55 -12.22 -5.52
C ASN A 49 10.77 -11.44 -4.46
N ILE A 50 10.30 -12.14 -3.44
CA ILE A 50 9.48 -11.58 -2.35
C ILE A 50 10.37 -11.40 -1.13
N ARG A 51 10.41 -10.17 -0.59
CA ARG A 51 11.13 -9.82 0.64
C ARG A 51 10.15 -9.42 1.74
N THR A 52 10.13 -10.18 2.84
CA THR A 52 9.31 -9.88 4.01
C THR A 52 10.09 -9.02 5.01
N PHE A 53 9.47 -7.97 5.52
CA PHE A 53 10.02 -7.12 6.58
C PHE A 53 8.94 -6.81 7.63
N TYR A 54 9.34 -6.79 8.89
CA TYR A 54 8.43 -6.60 10.02
C TYR A 54 8.41 -5.14 10.51
N GLU A 55 7.38 -4.82 11.29
CA GLU A 55 7.36 -3.58 12.07
C GLU A 55 8.55 -3.55 13.02
N VAL A 56 9.14 -2.39 13.24
CA VAL A 56 10.23 -2.20 14.22
C VAL A 56 9.76 -1.31 15.35
N ASN A 57 10.24 -1.54 16.58
CA ASN A 57 9.94 -0.62 17.68
C ASN A 57 10.71 0.70 17.55
N ASN A 58 10.51 1.63 18.48
CA ASN A 58 11.24 2.91 18.49
C ASN A 58 12.77 2.76 18.46
N ASN A 59 13.32 1.66 18.98
CA ASN A 59 14.75 1.33 19.02
C ASN A 59 15.22 0.54 17.76
N ASN A 60 14.40 0.52 16.71
CA ASN A 60 14.60 -0.22 15.44
C ASN A 60 14.69 -1.76 15.58
N ILE A 61 14.32 -2.32 16.74
CA ILE A 61 14.29 -3.78 16.93
C ILE A 61 12.99 -4.33 16.34
N GLN A 62 13.08 -5.37 15.50
CA GLN A 62 11.92 -6.04 14.91
C GLN A 62 10.93 -6.53 15.97
N VAL A 63 9.65 -6.20 15.78
CA VAL A 63 8.55 -6.69 16.61
C VAL A 63 8.14 -8.04 16.06
N LYS A 64 8.41 -9.12 16.80
CA LYS A 64 7.92 -10.46 16.43
C LYS A 64 6.38 -10.43 16.32
N PRO A 65 5.80 -11.03 15.27
CA PRO A 65 4.36 -10.95 15.04
C PRO A 65 3.57 -11.70 16.12
N ASN A 66 2.61 -11.02 16.72
CA ASN A 66 1.36 -11.65 17.17
C ASN A 66 0.32 -11.36 16.09
N GLU A 67 -0.45 -12.38 15.69
CA GLU A 67 -1.16 -12.49 14.39
C GLU A 67 -2.27 -11.46 14.10
N ASN A 68 -2.51 -10.46 14.95
CA ASN A 68 -3.68 -9.59 14.87
C ASN A 68 -3.39 -8.10 15.13
N LYS A 69 -2.84 -7.38 14.13
CA LYS A 69 -2.85 -5.89 14.11
C LYS A 69 -3.09 -5.31 12.73
N GLN A 70 -4.22 -4.63 12.56
CA GLN A 70 -4.48 -3.73 11.43
C GLN A 70 -3.82 -2.37 11.69
N SER A 71 -2.99 -1.90 10.76
CA SER A 71 -2.42 -0.55 10.83
C SER A 71 -3.41 0.52 10.35
N LYS A 72 -3.48 1.66 11.04
CA LYS A 72 -4.28 2.86 10.69
C LYS A 72 -3.36 4.08 10.70
N LYS A 73 -3.39 4.89 9.63
CA LYS A 73 -2.48 6.04 9.40
C LYS A 73 -3.06 7.40 9.81
N ASN A 74 -2.15 8.34 10.10
CA ASN A 74 -2.12 9.80 9.84
C ASN A 74 -1.02 10.42 10.74
N ASN A 75 -0.21 11.45 10.41
CA ASN A 75 0.00 12.31 9.22
C ASN A 75 1.54 12.47 9.01
N LYS A 76 2.12 13.01 7.92
CA LYS A 76 1.60 13.67 6.68
C LYS A 76 2.14 12.91 5.44
N PRO A 77 1.29 12.19 4.67
CA PRO A 77 1.76 11.24 3.67
C PRO A 77 1.70 11.77 2.22
N LEU A 78 2.16 10.93 1.28
CA LEU A 78 1.64 10.91 -0.10
C LEU A 78 0.10 10.98 -0.08
N PRO A 79 -0.57 11.65 -1.05
CA PRO A 79 -2.03 11.69 -1.10
C PRO A 79 -2.63 10.30 -0.92
N ASN A 80 -3.61 10.16 -0.01
CA ASN A 80 -4.23 8.87 0.27
C ASN A 80 -4.82 8.30 -1.02
N GLY A 81 -4.43 7.08 -1.37
CA GLY A 81 -4.83 6.43 -2.62
C GLY A 81 -3.82 6.52 -3.77
N VAL A 82 -2.66 7.18 -3.61
CA VAL A 82 -1.57 7.09 -4.59
C VAL A 82 -1.14 5.64 -4.79
N THR A 83 -1.30 5.16 -6.02
CA THR A 83 -0.75 3.90 -6.52
C THR A 83 0.62 4.10 -7.15
N GLY A 84 1.37 3.01 -7.25
CA GLY A 84 2.69 2.99 -7.87
C GLY A 84 3.36 1.63 -7.76
N ARG A 85 4.36 1.43 -8.62
CA ARG A 85 5.14 0.20 -8.70
C ARG A 85 6.39 0.30 -7.82
N LEU A 86 6.64 -0.74 -7.03
CA LEU A 86 7.92 -0.94 -6.35
C LEU A 86 9.06 -0.99 -7.37
N VAL A 87 10.09 -0.18 -7.18
CA VAL A 87 11.28 -0.11 -8.05
C VAL A 87 12.49 -0.75 -7.38
N ASP A 88 12.76 -0.39 -6.11
CA ASP A 88 13.98 -0.81 -5.42
C ASP A 88 13.87 -0.72 -3.89
N PHE A 89 14.82 -1.33 -3.19
CA PHE A 89 14.99 -1.26 -1.74
C PHE A 89 16.34 -0.62 -1.38
N VAL A 90 16.35 0.36 -0.49
CA VAL A 90 17.60 0.94 0.04
C VAL A 90 17.95 0.26 1.35
N GLU A 91 19.01 -0.53 1.37
CA GLU A 91 19.54 -1.17 2.58
C GLU A 91 20.46 -0.22 3.36
N ASN A 92 20.46 -0.33 4.69
CA ASN A 92 21.46 0.32 5.55
C ASN A 92 22.76 -0.52 5.64
N ASN A 93 23.75 -0.02 6.38
CA ASN A 93 25.02 -0.73 6.61
C ASN A 93 24.85 -2.13 7.25
N ASN A 94 23.72 -2.40 7.91
CA ASN A 94 23.38 -3.67 8.53
C ASN A 94 22.60 -4.63 7.59
N LYS A 95 22.45 -4.28 6.30
CA LYS A 95 21.60 -4.97 5.31
C LYS A 95 20.10 -4.97 5.64
N GLU A 96 19.64 -4.06 6.47
CA GLU A 96 18.23 -3.87 6.76
C GLU A 96 17.62 -2.85 5.79
N ILE A 97 16.44 -3.17 5.24
CA ILE A 97 15.70 -2.24 4.37
C ILE A 97 15.35 -0.99 5.19
N SER A 98 15.93 0.14 4.79
CA SER A 98 15.77 1.46 5.42
C SER A 98 14.74 2.32 4.69
N HIS A 99 14.74 2.26 3.35
CA HIS A 99 13.80 2.98 2.49
C HIS A 99 13.27 2.06 1.37
N ILE A 100 12.09 2.41 0.85
CA ILE A 100 11.46 1.75 -0.29
C ILE A 100 11.29 2.76 -1.42
N ILE A 101 11.77 2.44 -2.62
CA ILE A 101 11.66 3.32 -3.80
C ILE A 101 10.47 2.88 -4.65
N ILE A 102 9.53 3.80 -4.88
CA ILE A 102 8.31 3.55 -5.65
C ILE A 102 8.24 4.53 -6.83
N LYS A 103 7.91 4.03 -8.02
CA LYS A 103 7.47 4.86 -9.15
C LYS A 103 5.95 5.02 -9.04
N CYS A 104 5.48 6.21 -8.70
CA CYS A 104 4.04 6.52 -8.71
C CYS A 104 3.51 6.58 -10.14
N ASP A 105 2.24 6.23 -10.33
CA ASP A 105 1.62 6.25 -11.67
C ASP A 105 1.40 7.69 -12.19
N SER A 106 1.30 8.66 -11.26
CA SER A 106 1.19 10.09 -11.56
C SER A 106 2.53 10.81 -11.38
N SER A 107 3.11 11.28 -12.49
CA SER A 107 4.38 12.06 -12.57
C SER A 107 4.34 13.47 -11.95
N LYS A 108 3.21 13.82 -11.32
CA LYS A 108 3.05 15.00 -10.46
C LYS A 108 3.38 14.68 -9.01
N VAL A 109 3.12 13.46 -8.57
CA VAL A 109 3.31 13.01 -7.19
C VAL A 109 4.81 12.94 -6.90
N GLY A 110 5.23 13.42 -5.73
CA GLY A 110 6.63 13.37 -5.33
C GLY A 110 7.59 14.28 -6.12
N ARG A 111 7.10 15.14 -7.02
CA ARG A 111 7.96 16.04 -7.82
C ARG A 111 8.90 16.93 -6.98
N LEU A 112 8.43 17.41 -5.83
CA LEU A 112 9.27 18.15 -4.88
C LEU A 112 10.21 17.21 -4.11
N HIS A 113 9.70 16.06 -3.67
CA HIS A 113 10.46 15.04 -2.94
C HIS A 113 11.64 14.50 -3.75
N ARG A 114 11.46 14.16 -5.03
CA ARG A 114 12.51 13.59 -5.88
C ARG A 114 13.65 14.56 -6.20
N ALA A 115 13.41 15.87 -6.07
CA ALA A 115 14.41 16.91 -6.25
C ALA A 115 15.29 17.10 -4.99
N SER A 116 14.75 16.83 -3.79
CA SER A 116 15.48 16.91 -2.52
C SER A 116 15.98 15.55 -1.99
N CYS A 117 15.46 14.44 -2.51
CA CYS A 117 15.78 13.10 -2.02
C CYS A 117 17.10 12.57 -2.62
N PRO A 118 18.08 12.16 -1.78
CA PRO A 118 19.35 11.62 -2.25
C PRO A 118 19.22 10.27 -2.96
N HIS A 119 18.16 9.50 -2.70
CA HIS A 119 17.93 8.17 -3.28
C HIS A 119 17.12 8.19 -4.58
N CYS A 120 16.32 9.24 -4.83
CA CYS A 120 15.54 9.36 -6.06
C CYS A 120 16.40 9.80 -7.26
N HIS A 121 17.52 10.49 -7.03
CA HIS A 121 18.42 11.01 -8.07
C HIS A 121 17.68 11.79 -9.19
N GLY A 122 16.66 12.58 -8.82
CA GLY A 122 15.82 13.33 -9.77
C GLY A 122 14.88 12.50 -10.65
N LYS A 123 14.93 11.16 -10.59
CA LYS A 123 14.03 10.25 -11.31
C LYS A 123 12.59 10.39 -10.80
N ASP A 124 11.62 9.97 -11.61
CA ASP A 124 10.20 10.01 -11.26
C ASP A 124 9.81 8.90 -10.25
N THR A 125 10.38 8.99 -9.05
CA THR A 125 10.19 8.04 -7.95
C THR A 125 10.04 8.79 -6.62
N VAL A 126 9.51 8.07 -5.62
CA VAL A 126 9.38 8.53 -4.25
C VAL A 126 10.08 7.54 -3.32
N CYS A 127 10.81 8.06 -2.35
CA CYS A 127 11.50 7.32 -1.32
C CYS A 127 10.65 7.31 -0.04
N VAL A 128 10.17 6.13 0.35
CA VAL A 128 9.27 5.93 1.50
C VAL A 128 10.04 5.37 2.69
N ILE A 129 9.85 5.97 3.86
CA ILE A 129 10.44 5.56 5.15
C ILE A 129 9.39 4.91 6.07
N ARG A 130 9.83 4.30 7.17
CA ARG A 130 8.91 3.84 8.22
C ARG A 130 8.38 5.03 9.02
N GLU A 131 7.07 5.07 9.23
CA GLU A 131 6.37 6.04 10.08
C GLU A 131 5.96 5.39 11.40
N SER A 132 5.98 6.13 12.51
CA SER A 132 5.58 5.64 13.83
C SER A 132 4.06 5.71 14.03
N ASN A 133 3.46 4.65 14.57
CA ASN A 133 2.11 4.67 15.12
C ASN A 133 2.06 5.45 16.46
N THR A 134 2.32 6.76 16.41
CA THR A 134 2.01 7.67 17.51
C THR A 134 0.51 7.92 17.51
N ALA A 135 -0.18 7.41 18.53
CA ALA A 135 -1.61 7.59 18.68
C ALA A 135 -1.92 9.07 18.95
N ASP A 136 -2.40 9.77 17.92
CA ASP A 136 -2.89 11.15 18.03
C ASP A 136 -4.31 11.16 18.63
N ARG A 137 -4.40 10.60 19.84
CA ARG A 137 -5.49 10.82 20.79
C ARG A 137 -4.88 11.53 21.98
N SER A 138 -5.48 12.65 22.35
CA SER A 138 -5.21 13.40 23.57
C SER A 138 -5.75 12.66 24.81
N ASP A 139 -5.42 11.37 24.96
CA ASP A 139 -5.65 10.58 26.17
C ASP A 139 -4.44 10.82 27.09
N PHE A 140 -4.63 11.70 28.08
CA PHE A 140 -3.58 12.29 28.94
C PHE A 140 -2.89 11.28 29.90
N ASP A 141 -3.14 9.98 29.76
CA ASP A 141 -2.90 8.98 30.83
C ASP A 141 -2.40 7.60 30.34
N LEU A 142 -1.68 7.54 29.21
CA LEU A 142 -1.06 6.28 28.77
C LEU A 142 0.46 6.37 28.58
N GLN A 143 1.16 6.34 29.70
CA GLN A 143 2.59 6.02 29.71
C GLN A 143 2.83 4.64 29.03
N SER A 144 3.84 4.56 28.16
CA SER A 144 4.46 3.33 27.63
C SER A 144 3.78 2.49 26.54
N LYS A 145 2.82 3.02 25.75
CA LYS A 145 2.50 2.37 24.45
C LYS A 145 3.71 2.44 23.52
N LYS A 146 4.53 1.38 23.51
CA LYS A 146 5.72 1.23 22.65
C LYS A 146 5.34 1.47 21.19
N GLY A 147 5.78 2.59 20.64
CA GLY A 147 5.58 2.93 19.23
C GLY A 147 6.19 1.85 18.34
N ALA A 148 5.37 1.32 17.44
CA ALA A 148 5.81 0.52 16.30
C ALA A 148 5.93 1.44 15.07
N LYS A 149 6.97 1.23 14.28
CA LYS A 149 7.28 1.93 13.04
C LYS A 149 7.13 0.96 11.88
N GLN A 150 6.36 1.34 10.86
CA GLN A 150 6.13 0.52 9.66
C GLN A 150 6.11 1.41 8.42
N PHE A 151 6.45 0.85 7.26
CA PHE A 151 6.30 1.56 5.99
C PHE A 151 4.82 1.82 5.72
N PRO A 152 4.41 3.06 5.39
CA PRO A 152 3.01 3.43 5.17
C PRO A 152 2.51 2.95 3.79
N LEU A 153 2.52 1.64 3.54
CA LEU A 153 2.21 0.99 2.26
C LEU A 153 1.25 -0.18 2.44
N ARG A 154 0.52 -0.54 1.37
CA ARG A 154 -0.26 -1.77 1.24
C ARG A 154 -0.23 -2.21 -0.22
N LEU A 155 -0.36 -3.51 -0.48
CA LEU A 155 -0.62 -4.05 -1.83
C LEU A 155 -1.93 -3.45 -2.38
N SER A 156 -1.96 -3.22 -3.69
CA SER A 156 -3.01 -2.41 -4.35
C SER A 156 -3.53 -2.99 -5.67
N TRP A 157 -3.35 -4.30 -5.94
CA TRP A 157 -4.09 -4.99 -7.00
C TRP A 157 -5.59 -5.07 -6.66
N ALA A 158 -5.91 -5.18 -5.37
CA ALA A 158 -7.25 -5.14 -4.84
C ALA A 158 -7.40 -4.17 -3.67
N MET A 159 -8.59 -3.58 -3.51
CA MET A 159 -8.99 -2.87 -2.30
C MET A 159 -10.49 -3.04 -2.01
N THR A 160 -10.94 -2.69 -0.79
CA THR A 160 -12.37 -2.71 -0.49
C THR A 160 -13.06 -1.47 -1.04
N ILE A 161 -14.34 -1.57 -1.41
CA ILE A 161 -15.15 -0.43 -1.89
C ILE A 161 -15.07 0.74 -0.90
N HIS A 162 -15.16 0.47 0.41
CA HIS A 162 -15.00 1.49 1.46
C HIS A 162 -13.63 2.20 1.45
N LYS A 163 -12.56 1.53 0.98
CA LYS A 163 -11.23 2.14 0.84
C LYS A 163 -11.00 2.82 -0.52
N ALA A 164 -11.81 2.51 -1.52
CA ALA A 164 -11.83 3.22 -2.80
C ALA A 164 -12.59 4.56 -2.75
N GLN A 165 -13.41 4.79 -1.71
CA GLN A 165 -14.17 6.03 -1.53
C GLN A 165 -13.25 7.26 -1.50
N GLY A 166 -13.39 8.14 -2.49
CA GLY A 166 -12.62 9.38 -2.61
C GLY A 166 -11.26 9.24 -3.31
N ILE A 167 -10.96 8.08 -3.91
CA ILE A 167 -9.79 7.89 -4.78
C ILE A 167 -10.22 8.10 -6.24
N THR A 168 -9.41 8.82 -7.02
CA THR A 168 -9.62 9.16 -8.44
C THR A 168 -8.31 9.15 -9.21
#